data_AF-A0A359LFA2-F1
#
_entry.id   AF-A0A359LFA2-F1
#
_cell.length_a   1.000
_cell.length_b   1.000
_cell.length_c   1.000
_cell.angle_alpha   90.00
_cell.angle_beta   90.00
_cell.angle_gamma   90.00
#
_symmetry.space_group_name_H-M   'P 1'
#
loop_
_entity.id
_entity.type
_entity.pdbx_description
1 polymer ?
#
loop_
_entity_poly.entity_id
_entity_poly.type
_entity_poly.pdbx_seq_one_letter_code
_entity_poly.pdbx_strand_id
1 'polypeptide(L)'
;LIANAGGKAGVIAKIERIEAIVPEVLQEITMVSDGIMVARGDLAVEIGDAEVPAAQKLMIDYARALNKPVITATQMMETMIHNAIPTRAEVSDVANAVLDGTDAVMLSAETATGD
;
A
#
# COMPACT_ATOMS: atom_id res chain seq x y z
N LEU A 1 -8.48 -2.69 21.63
CA LEU A 1 -7.61 -1.63 22.20
C LEU A 1 -8.18 -0.23 21.93
N ILE A 2 -8.35 0.19 20.67
CA ILE A 2 -8.91 1.52 20.30
C ILE A 2 -10.26 1.78 20.97
N ALA A 3 -11.22 0.85 20.81
CA ALA A 3 -12.54 0.97 21.44
C ALA A 3 -12.48 1.02 22.97
N ASN A 4 -11.61 0.22 23.60
CA ASN A 4 -11.42 0.20 25.05
C ASN A 4 -10.83 1.53 25.57
N ALA A 5 -10.09 2.26 24.74
CA ALA A 5 -9.58 3.59 25.04
C ALA A 5 -10.60 4.71 24.70
N GLY A 6 -11.83 4.38 24.31
CA GLY A 6 -12.87 5.33 23.91
C GLY A 6 -12.67 5.91 22.49
N GLY A 7 -11.75 5.35 21.71
CA GLY A 7 -11.45 5.80 20.35
C GLY A 7 -12.46 5.29 19.31
N LYS A 8 -12.55 6.00 18.19
CA LYS A 8 -13.39 5.65 17.02
C LYS A 8 -12.59 5.58 15.71
N ALA A 9 -11.25 5.56 15.80
CA ALA A 9 -10.40 5.47 14.63
C ALA A 9 -10.55 4.11 13.95
N GLY A 10 -10.55 4.10 12.62
CA GLY A 10 -10.47 2.87 11.84
C GLY A 10 -9.07 2.25 11.89
N VAL A 11 -8.99 0.97 11.54
CA VAL A 11 -7.76 0.19 11.47
C VAL A 11 -7.42 -0.14 10.02
N ILE A 12 -6.25 0.31 9.57
CA ILE A 12 -5.69 -0.06 8.27
C ILE A 12 -4.63 -1.13 8.50
N ALA A 13 -4.82 -2.32 7.93
CA ALA A 13 -3.81 -3.38 7.99
C ALA A 13 -2.68 -3.11 7.00
N LYS A 14 -1.44 -3.01 7.49
CA LYS A 14 -0.25 -2.88 6.66
C LYS A 14 0.17 -4.28 6.18
N ILE A 15 0.04 -4.55 4.88
CA ILE A 15 0.39 -5.83 4.28
C ILE A 15 1.83 -5.75 3.76
N GLU A 16 2.73 -6.43 4.47
CA GLU A 16 4.18 -6.32 4.27
C GLU A 16 4.93 -7.65 4.34
N ARG A 17 4.20 -8.77 4.55
CA ARG A 17 4.78 -10.11 4.71
C ARG A 17 4.26 -11.06 3.66
N ILE A 18 5.09 -12.01 3.22
CA ILE A 18 4.72 -13.01 2.22
C ILE A 18 3.53 -13.88 2.67
N GLU A 19 3.41 -14.19 3.95
CA GLU A 19 2.30 -14.98 4.49
C GLU A 19 0.98 -14.20 4.46
N ALA A 20 1.04 -12.85 4.49
CA ALA A 20 -0.13 -11.99 4.50
C ALA A 20 -0.76 -11.79 3.10
N ILE A 21 -0.04 -12.13 2.04
CA ILE A 21 -0.56 -12.10 0.65
C ILE A 21 -1.12 -13.45 0.19
N VAL A 22 -1.05 -14.48 1.03
CA VAL A 22 -1.73 -15.76 0.78
C VAL A 22 -3.25 -15.49 0.72
N PRO A 23 -3.97 -15.93 -0.32
CA PRO A 23 -5.36 -15.53 -0.58
C PRO A 23 -6.31 -15.63 0.61
N GLU A 24 -6.27 -16.73 1.35
CA GLU A 24 -7.14 -16.96 2.50
C GLU A 24 -6.80 -16.01 3.65
N VAL A 25 -5.51 -15.79 3.89
CA VAL A 25 -5.00 -14.91 4.95
C VAL A 25 -5.31 -13.44 4.61
N LEU A 26 -5.05 -13.04 3.36
CA LEU A 26 -5.36 -11.70 2.87
C LEU A 26 -6.86 -11.40 3.00
N GLN A 27 -7.71 -12.35 2.66
CA GLN A 27 -9.16 -12.21 2.80
C GLN A 27 -9.56 -12.02 4.27
N GLU A 28 -9.05 -12.86 5.17
CA GLU A 28 -9.33 -12.76 6.61
C GLU A 28 -8.92 -11.41 7.17
N ILE A 29 -7.69 -10.97 6.91
CA ILE A 29 -7.16 -9.66 7.34
C ILE A 29 -8.03 -8.53 6.80
N THR A 30 -8.36 -8.57 5.50
CA THR A 30 -9.12 -7.51 4.83
C THR A 30 -10.56 -7.43 5.37
N MET A 31 -11.20 -8.57 5.69
CA MET A 31 -12.55 -8.58 6.25
C MET A 31 -12.61 -7.95 7.65
N VAL A 32 -11.62 -8.22 8.50
CA VAL A 32 -11.60 -7.71 9.88
C VAL A 32 -11.05 -6.29 10.02
N SER A 33 -10.39 -5.77 8.98
CA SER A 33 -9.83 -4.41 8.96
C SER A 33 -10.81 -3.41 8.35
N ASP A 34 -10.63 -2.12 8.65
CA ASP A 34 -11.41 -1.04 8.01
C ASP A 34 -10.85 -0.67 6.63
N GLY A 35 -9.66 -1.15 6.30
CA GLY A 35 -8.96 -0.98 5.01
C GLY A 35 -7.60 -1.68 5.04
N ILE A 36 -6.88 -1.64 3.92
CA ILE A 36 -5.53 -2.20 3.82
C ILE A 36 -4.54 -1.19 3.23
N MET A 37 -3.26 -1.42 3.51
CA MET A 37 -2.15 -0.68 2.91
C MET A 37 -1.17 -1.67 2.29
N VAL A 38 -0.85 -1.45 1.01
CA VAL A 38 0.21 -2.15 0.29
C VAL A 38 1.54 -1.49 0.64
N ALA A 39 2.33 -2.10 1.53
CA ALA A 39 3.62 -1.57 1.98
C ALA A 39 4.74 -2.11 1.09
N ARG A 40 4.94 -1.46 -0.05
CA ARG A 40 5.81 -1.97 -1.13
C ARG A 40 7.27 -2.13 -0.72
N GLY A 41 7.84 -1.15 0.00
CA GLY A 41 9.24 -1.19 0.43
C GLY A 41 9.52 -2.36 1.37
N ASP A 42 8.65 -2.59 2.36
CA ASP A 42 8.77 -3.73 3.28
C ASP A 42 8.52 -5.06 2.55
N LEU A 43 7.47 -5.12 1.71
CA LEU A 43 7.12 -6.32 0.97
C LEU A 43 8.18 -6.72 -0.06
N ALA A 44 8.85 -5.75 -0.71
CA ALA A 44 9.93 -6.00 -1.66
C ALA A 44 11.10 -6.76 -1.02
N VAL A 45 11.35 -6.58 0.27
CA VAL A 45 12.39 -7.34 1.00
C VAL A 45 12.01 -8.82 1.12
N GLU A 46 10.73 -9.14 1.19
CA GLU A 46 10.21 -10.50 1.38
C GLU A 46 10.07 -11.27 0.05
N ILE A 47 9.59 -10.61 -1.02
CA ILE A 47 9.25 -11.27 -2.29
C ILE A 47 10.08 -10.79 -3.50
N GLY A 48 10.92 -9.76 -3.32
CA GLY A 48 11.69 -9.13 -4.39
C GLY A 48 10.89 -8.10 -5.19
N ASP A 49 11.58 -7.08 -5.71
CA ASP A 49 10.96 -5.95 -6.43
C ASP A 49 10.10 -6.37 -7.62
N ALA A 50 10.50 -7.43 -8.33
CA ALA A 50 9.81 -7.91 -9.53
C ALA A 50 8.42 -8.49 -9.24
N GLU A 51 8.19 -9.02 -8.02
CA GLU A 51 6.94 -9.66 -7.63
C GLU A 51 5.93 -8.66 -7.02
N VAL A 52 6.41 -7.53 -6.50
CA VAL A 52 5.58 -6.49 -5.87
C VAL A 52 4.44 -5.99 -6.78
N PRO A 53 4.64 -5.73 -8.09
CA PRO A 53 3.55 -5.27 -8.95
C PRO A 53 2.39 -6.28 -9.04
N ALA A 54 2.68 -7.58 -9.08
CA ALA A 54 1.65 -8.62 -9.12
C ALA A 54 0.91 -8.71 -7.76
N ALA A 55 1.66 -8.68 -6.65
CA ALA A 55 1.10 -8.68 -5.31
C ALA A 55 0.22 -7.44 -5.04
N GLN A 56 0.64 -6.25 -5.50
CA GLN A 56 -0.14 -5.02 -5.42
C GLN A 56 -1.50 -5.18 -6.09
N LYS A 57 -1.54 -5.67 -7.34
CA LYS A 57 -2.78 -5.86 -8.08
C LYS A 57 -3.72 -6.82 -7.35
N LEU A 58 -3.19 -7.95 -6.87
CA LEU A 58 -3.94 -8.92 -6.07
C LEU A 58 -4.58 -8.25 -4.83
N MET A 59 -3.80 -7.49 -4.07
CA MET A 59 -4.29 -6.81 -2.87
C MET A 59 -5.36 -5.77 -3.16
N ILE A 60 -5.17 -4.97 -4.22
CA ILE A 60 -6.15 -3.97 -4.65
C ILE A 60 -7.46 -4.67 -5.06
N ASP A 61 -7.39 -5.74 -5.85
CA ASP A 61 -8.57 -6.49 -6.30
C ASP A 61 -9.35 -7.09 -5.10
N TYR A 62 -8.66 -7.66 -4.12
CA TYR A 62 -9.27 -8.20 -2.91
C TYR A 62 -9.95 -7.11 -2.06
N ALA A 63 -9.28 -5.98 -1.84
CA ALA A 63 -9.83 -4.86 -1.09
C ALA A 63 -11.10 -4.33 -1.76
N ARG A 64 -11.06 -4.14 -3.09
CA ARG A 64 -12.21 -3.71 -3.88
C ARG A 64 -13.37 -4.70 -3.83
N ALA A 65 -13.10 -6.00 -3.97
CA ALA A 65 -14.13 -7.03 -3.89
C ALA A 65 -14.86 -7.06 -2.54
N LEU A 66 -14.17 -6.64 -1.47
CA LEU A 66 -14.70 -6.58 -0.11
C LEU A 66 -15.18 -5.18 0.31
N ASN A 67 -15.22 -4.23 -0.62
CA ASN A 67 -15.55 -2.81 -0.36
C ASN A 67 -14.70 -2.20 0.77
N LYS A 68 -13.40 -2.50 0.78
CA LYS A 68 -12.43 -1.95 1.71
C LYS A 68 -11.52 -0.95 0.99
N PRO A 69 -11.25 0.23 1.58
CA PRO A 69 -10.30 1.16 1.02
C PRO A 69 -8.89 0.56 1.02
N VAL A 70 -8.14 0.83 -0.04
CA VAL A 70 -6.75 0.41 -0.21
C VAL A 70 -5.83 1.62 -0.43
N ILE A 71 -4.67 1.60 0.24
CA ILE A 71 -3.63 2.62 0.12
C ILE A 71 -2.39 1.97 -0.49
N THR A 72 -1.91 2.47 -1.63
CA THR A 72 -0.60 2.09 -2.17
C THR A 72 0.47 3.00 -1.55
N ALA A 73 1.43 2.42 -0.82
CA ALA A 73 2.38 3.17 -0.03
C ALA A 73 3.83 2.83 -0.35
N THR A 74 4.71 3.79 -0.03
CA THR A 74 6.18 3.75 -0.14
C THR A 74 6.70 3.68 -1.58
N GLN A 75 7.89 4.27 -1.81
CA GLN A 75 8.59 4.26 -3.09
C GLN A 75 7.75 4.80 -4.27
N MET A 76 6.77 5.68 -4.01
CA MET A 76 5.88 6.21 -5.06
C MET A 76 6.62 7.27 -5.88
N MET A 77 7.39 8.14 -5.21
CA MET A 77 8.18 9.21 -5.83
C MET A 77 9.53 9.35 -5.11
N GLU A 78 10.19 8.23 -4.78
CA GLU A 78 11.40 8.17 -3.94
C GLU A 78 12.50 9.17 -4.34
N THR A 79 12.76 9.36 -5.63
CA THR A 79 13.78 10.29 -6.11
C THR A 79 13.44 11.74 -5.77
N MET A 80 12.16 12.05 -5.49
CA MET A 80 11.73 13.38 -5.08
C MET A 80 12.14 13.77 -3.66
N ILE A 81 12.70 12.85 -2.87
CA ILE A 81 13.35 13.22 -1.61
C ILE A 81 14.49 14.23 -1.86
N HIS A 82 15.22 14.05 -2.97
CA HIS A 82 16.41 14.85 -3.32
C HIS A 82 16.27 15.62 -4.64
N ASN A 83 15.15 15.47 -5.36
CA ASN A 83 14.93 16.10 -6.67
C ASN A 83 13.57 16.77 -6.73
N ALA A 84 13.50 17.95 -7.34
CA ALA A 84 12.23 18.66 -7.49
C ALA A 84 11.25 17.99 -8.50
N ILE A 85 11.72 17.06 -9.33
CA ILE A 85 10.96 16.45 -10.42
C ILE A 85 11.16 14.93 -10.36
N PRO A 86 10.08 14.12 -10.40
CA PRO A 86 10.18 12.67 -10.41
C PRO A 86 10.66 12.16 -11.78
N THR A 87 11.15 10.92 -11.78
CA THR A 87 11.47 10.19 -13.00
C THR A 87 10.21 9.77 -13.76
N ARG A 88 10.34 9.45 -15.05
CA ARG A 88 9.24 8.88 -15.84
C ARG A 88 8.76 7.53 -15.29
N ALA A 89 9.65 6.76 -14.67
CA ALA A 89 9.31 5.47 -14.08
C ALA A 89 8.36 5.66 -12.89
N GLU A 90 8.67 6.59 -11.98
CA GLU A 90 7.82 6.91 -10.83
C GLU A 90 6.47 7.49 -11.25
N VAL A 91 6.46 8.40 -12.23
CA VAL A 91 5.20 8.93 -12.78
C VAL A 91 4.34 7.79 -13.35
N SER A 92 4.93 6.87 -14.10
CA SER A 92 4.21 5.72 -14.64
C SER A 92 3.75 4.76 -13.54
N ASP A 93 4.54 4.56 -12.49
CA ASP A 93 4.22 3.69 -11.37
C ASP A 93 3.00 4.21 -10.58
N VAL A 94 3.00 5.50 -10.23
CA VAL A 94 1.83 6.15 -9.60
C VAL A 94 0.61 6.10 -10.49
N ALA A 95 0.75 6.35 -11.79
CA ALA A 95 -0.36 6.25 -12.73
C ALA A 95 -0.93 4.82 -12.78
N ASN A 96 -0.09 3.79 -12.78
CA ASN A 96 -0.55 2.40 -12.76
C ASN A 96 -1.26 2.05 -11.45
N ALA A 97 -0.79 2.50 -10.30
CA ALA A 97 -1.48 2.30 -9.03
C ALA A 97 -2.91 2.88 -9.04
N VAL A 98 -3.09 4.06 -9.66
CA VAL A 98 -4.40 4.68 -9.86
C VAL A 98 -5.26 3.86 -10.83
N LEU A 99 -4.69 3.40 -11.94
CA LEU A 99 -5.42 2.59 -12.93
C LEU A 99 -5.83 1.21 -12.40
N ASP A 100 -5.02 0.63 -11.50
CA ASP A 100 -5.35 -0.60 -10.77
C ASP A 100 -6.53 -0.39 -9.80
N GLY A 101 -6.84 0.87 -9.47
CA GLY A 101 -8.00 1.23 -8.67
C GLY A 101 -7.71 1.37 -7.18
N THR A 102 -6.49 1.78 -6.82
CA THR A 102 -6.17 2.17 -5.45
C THR A 102 -6.98 3.40 -5.02
N ASP A 103 -7.44 3.46 -3.77
CA ASP A 103 -8.23 4.59 -3.26
C ASP A 103 -7.35 5.78 -2.87
N ALA A 104 -6.11 5.51 -2.47
CA ALA A 104 -5.14 6.52 -2.13
C ALA A 104 -3.70 6.09 -2.46
N VAL A 105 -2.86 7.08 -2.74
CA VAL A 105 -1.41 6.93 -2.82
C VAL A 105 -0.77 7.68 -1.67
N MET A 106 0.28 7.10 -1.09
CA MET A 106 0.97 7.69 0.06
C MET A 106 2.40 8.10 -0.31
N LEU A 107 2.74 9.34 0.02
CA LEU A 107 4.11 9.82 0.09
C LEU A 107 4.63 9.64 1.53
N SER A 108 5.88 9.24 1.66
CA SER A 108 6.56 8.95 2.91
C SER A 108 7.69 9.96 3.13
N ALA A 109 8.94 9.55 2.94
CA ALA A 109 10.12 10.39 3.13
C ALA A 109 10.10 11.61 2.19
N GLU A 110 9.47 11.48 1.02
CA GLU A 110 9.30 12.55 0.03
C GLU A 110 8.68 13.83 0.62
N THR A 111 7.83 13.70 1.65
CA THR A 111 7.18 14.84 2.31
C THR A 111 7.61 15.04 3.75
N ALA A 112 8.05 13.98 4.42
CA ALA A 112 8.47 14.05 5.82
C ALA A 112 9.87 14.66 6.00
N THR A 113 10.78 14.36 5.06
CA THR A 113 12.21 14.70 5.17
C THR A 113 12.83 15.12 3.84
N GLY A 114 12.03 15.41 2.81
CA GLY A 114 12.52 15.90 1.52
C GLY A 114 13.22 17.25 1.63
N ASP A 115 14.14 17.50 0.70
CA ASP A 115 14.96 18.72 0.61
C ASP A 115 14.18 19.96 0.11
#